data_AF-A0A6M6E8P2-F1
#
_entry.id   AF-A0A6M6E8P2-F1
#
_cell.length_a   1.000
_cell.length_b   1.000
_cell.length_c   1.000
_cell.angle_alpha   90.00
_cell.angle_beta   90.00
_cell.angle_gamma   90.00
#
_symmetry.space_group_name_H-M   'P 1'
#
loop_
_entity.id
_entity.type
_entity.pdbx_description
1 polymer ?
#
loop_
_entity_poly.entity_id
_entity_poly.type
_entity_poly.pdbx_seq_one_letter_code
_entity_poly.pdbx_strand_id
1 'polypeptide(L)'
;MSKKQTKLEMFEHIYSKEIKTGSWITKDEMAENGFFPKNNTNGRDIRFIKRKYELEIITEGTREIKFRIVGTKAMLLSRPISKKIKDSIKNKRCVLTGTRSSIEVDHKNGRYNDKRVLNTKTQTINDFQPLTKVANNIKREHCRKCVSTNKKFDAKELGYLVSTLDGNLVHNNKSNGCEGCFFYDVAAFKEEYNTVITTNFGMDHPFTENGFYEHYKNLSKRNSSAS
;
A
#
# COMPACT_ATOMS: atom_id res chain seq x y z
N MET A 1 -1.79 -14.40 30.01
CA MET A 1 -2.69 -13.25 30.26
C MET A 1 -3.70 -13.18 29.12
N SER A 2 -5.00 -13.26 29.41
CA SER A 2 -6.05 -13.16 28.37
C SER A 2 -6.00 -11.79 27.69
N LYS A 3 -6.05 -11.78 26.35
CA LYS A 3 -5.99 -10.54 25.55
C LYS A 3 -7.28 -9.76 25.79
N LYS A 4 -7.17 -8.55 26.34
CA LYS A 4 -8.33 -7.67 26.59
C LYS A 4 -9.05 -7.38 25.27
N GLN A 5 -10.36 -7.63 25.22
CA GLN A 5 -11.19 -7.38 24.03
C GLN A 5 -11.12 -5.89 23.65
N THR A 6 -10.99 -5.61 22.36
CA THR A 6 -10.94 -4.25 21.83
C THR A 6 -12.35 -3.62 21.79
N LYS A 7 -12.41 -2.29 21.84
CA LYS A 7 -13.68 -1.54 21.74
C LYS A 7 -14.46 -1.84 20.45
N LEU A 8 -13.75 -2.16 19.36
CA LEU A 8 -14.35 -2.56 18.09
C LEU A 8 -14.95 -3.96 18.17
N GLU A 9 -14.23 -4.94 18.74
CA GLU A 9 -14.75 -6.30 18.93
C GLU A 9 -15.98 -6.31 19.86
N MET A 10 -15.98 -5.47 20.91
CA MET A 10 -17.15 -5.30 21.77
C MET A 10 -18.35 -4.73 21.00
N PHE A 11 -18.13 -3.71 20.16
CA PHE A 11 -19.16 -3.12 19.31
C PHE A 11 -19.74 -4.15 18.33
N GLU A 12 -18.88 -4.91 17.67
CA GLU A 12 -19.27 -5.93 16.70
C GLU A 12 -20.06 -7.07 17.33
N HIS A 13 -19.78 -7.38 18.59
CA HIS A 13 -20.55 -8.35 19.35
C HIS A 13 -21.95 -7.83 19.70
N ILE A 14 -22.02 -6.63 20.32
CA ILE A 14 -23.28 -6.04 20.81
C ILE A 14 -24.22 -5.68 19.65
N TYR A 15 -23.70 -5.11 18.56
CA TYR A 15 -24.48 -4.61 17.44
C TYR A 15 -24.43 -5.53 16.21
N SER A 16 -24.18 -6.83 16.43
CA SER A 16 -23.99 -7.80 15.34
C SER A 16 -25.19 -7.88 14.39
N LYS A 17 -26.41 -7.67 14.90
CA LYS A 17 -27.66 -7.66 14.12
C LYS A 17 -27.72 -6.43 13.23
N GLU A 18 -27.54 -5.24 13.81
CA GLU A 18 -27.62 -3.95 13.13
C GLU A 18 -26.53 -3.82 12.06
N ILE A 19 -25.34 -4.36 12.32
CA ILE A 19 -24.25 -4.48 11.35
C ILE A 19 -24.70 -5.32 10.14
N LYS A 20 -25.38 -6.45 10.36
CA LYS A 20 -25.83 -7.35 9.27
C LYS A 20 -27.01 -6.77 8.49
N THR A 21 -27.92 -6.06 9.16
CA THR A 21 -29.14 -5.53 8.54
C THR A 21 -28.98 -4.11 7.99
N GLY A 22 -27.88 -3.42 8.30
CA GLY A 22 -27.69 -2.00 7.95
C GLY A 22 -28.65 -1.08 8.71
N SER A 23 -29.09 -1.49 9.90
CA SER A 23 -30.01 -0.71 10.74
C SER A 23 -29.32 0.50 11.36
N TRP A 24 -30.09 1.55 11.63
CA TRP A 24 -29.61 2.73 12.34
C TRP A 24 -29.30 2.40 13.79
N ILE A 25 -28.15 2.88 14.27
CA ILE A 25 -27.69 2.79 15.66
C ILE A 25 -27.57 4.21 16.18
N THR A 26 -28.27 4.53 17.27
CA THR A 26 -28.16 5.83 17.93
C THR A 26 -27.09 5.82 19.02
N LYS A 27 -26.42 6.96 19.24
CA LYS A 27 -25.44 7.08 20.33
C LYS A 27 -26.07 7.02 21.72
N ASP A 28 -27.36 7.29 21.84
CA ASP A 28 -28.12 7.18 23.08
C ASP A 28 -28.45 5.72 23.40
N GLU A 29 -28.91 4.92 22.44
CA GLU A 29 -29.05 3.46 22.60
C GLU A 29 -27.71 2.80 23.00
N MET A 30 -26.60 3.28 22.43
CA MET A 30 -25.26 2.84 22.82
C MET A 30 -24.90 3.18 24.26
N ALA A 31 -25.40 4.30 24.80
CA ALA A 31 -25.19 4.67 26.19
C ALA A 31 -26.11 3.88 27.14
N GLU A 32 -27.35 3.63 26.73
CA GLU A 32 -28.32 2.80 27.45
C GLU A 32 -27.85 1.37 27.59
N ASN A 33 -27.29 0.80 26.52
CA ASN A 33 -26.70 -0.54 26.50
C ASN A 33 -25.32 -0.62 27.19
N GLY A 34 -24.89 0.46 27.86
CA GLY A 34 -23.63 0.51 28.61
C GLY A 34 -22.37 0.50 27.76
N PHE A 35 -22.48 0.64 26.43
CA PHE A 35 -21.31 0.73 25.54
C PHE A 35 -20.64 2.10 25.64
N PHE A 36 -21.43 3.16 25.80
CA PHE A 36 -20.96 4.51 26.07
C PHE A 36 -21.34 4.98 27.48
N PRO A 37 -20.63 5.99 28.02
CA PRO A 37 -21.09 6.67 29.23
C PRO A 37 -22.49 7.27 29.05
N LYS A 38 -23.36 7.06 30.05
CA LYS A 38 -24.74 7.59 30.08
C LYS A 38 -24.79 9.12 29.96
N ASN A 39 -23.82 9.82 30.53
CA ASN A 39 -23.77 11.29 30.48
C ASN A 39 -23.13 11.80 29.18
N ASN A 40 -23.53 13.00 28.75
CA ASN A 40 -23.10 13.70 27.52
C ASN A 40 -21.63 14.20 27.59
N THR A 41 -20.74 13.32 28.03
CA THR A 41 -19.33 13.56 28.30
C THR A 41 -18.47 13.25 27.07
N ASN A 42 -17.22 13.71 27.09
CA ASN A 42 -16.18 13.38 26.12
C ASN A 42 -15.85 11.87 26.15
N GLY A 43 -16.70 11.04 25.53
CA GLY A 43 -16.55 9.58 25.54
C GLY A 43 -17.34 8.82 24.46
N ARG A 44 -18.26 9.48 23.75
CA ARG A 44 -19.10 8.91 22.68
C ARG A 44 -18.49 8.99 21.29
N ASP A 45 -17.20 8.64 21.21
CA ASP A 45 -16.41 8.66 19.98
C ASP A 45 -16.53 7.34 19.21
N ILE A 46 -16.91 7.45 17.93
CA ILE A 46 -17.07 6.33 16.98
C ILE A 46 -15.92 6.22 15.96
N ARG A 47 -14.78 6.92 16.16
CA ARG A 47 -13.60 6.85 15.27
C ARG A 47 -13.08 5.43 15.05
N PHE A 48 -13.26 4.51 16.00
CA PHE A 48 -12.85 3.12 15.83
C PHE A 48 -13.77 2.36 14.84
N ILE A 49 -15.06 2.70 14.77
CA ILE A 49 -16.02 2.16 13.80
C ILE A 49 -15.73 2.74 12.41
N LYS A 50 -15.56 4.06 12.32
CA LYS A 50 -15.21 4.80 11.08
C LYS A 50 -13.91 4.33 10.43
N ARG A 51 -13.03 3.65 11.17
CA ARG A 51 -11.79 3.08 10.64
C ARG A 51 -12.01 1.77 9.87
N LYS A 52 -13.04 1.00 10.21
CA LYS A 52 -13.35 -0.29 9.58
C LYS A 52 -14.56 -0.21 8.63
N TYR A 53 -15.53 0.64 8.91
CA TYR A 53 -16.80 0.69 8.18
C TYR A 53 -16.99 2.01 7.43
N GLU A 54 -17.69 1.93 6.31
CA GLU A 54 -18.31 3.06 5.62
C GLU A 54 -19.65 3.31 6.31
N LEU A 55 -19.85 4.55 6.75
CA LEU A 55 -20.98 4.93 7.58
C LEU A 55 -21.78 6.02 6.87
N GLU A 56 -23.10 5.88 6.87
CA GLU A 56 -23.98 7.03 6.78
C GLU A 56 -24.22 7.58 8.19
N ILE A 57 -24.16 8.89 8.35
CA ILE A 57 -24.23 9.56 9.65
C ILE A 57 -25.24 10.69 9.57
N ILE A 58 -26.18 10.71 10.51
CA ILE A 58 -27.12 11.82 10.69
C ILE A 58 -26.64 12.68 11.87
N THR A 59 -26.62 13.99 11.65
CA THR A 59 -26.15 15.00 12.60
C THR A 59 -27.26 15.97 12.96
N GLU A 60 -27.18 16.55 14.15
CA GLU A 60 -27.93 17.73 14.57
C GLU A 60 -26.91 18.82 14.92
N GLY A 61 -26.87 19.87 14.11
CA GLY A 61 -25.75 20.81 14.12
C GLY A 61 -24.42 20.09 13.89
N THR A 62 -23.47 20.25 14.81
CA THR A 62 -22.15 19.58 14.75
C THR A 62 -22.12 18.19 15.40
N ARG A 63 -23.23 17.76 16.02
CA ARG A 63 -23.30 16.53 16.81
C ARG A 63 -23.79 15.37 15.96
N GLU A 64 -22.99 14.31 15.88
CA GLU A 64 -23.39 13.03 15.29
C GLU A 64 -24.33 12.27 16.24
N ILE A 65 -25.58 12.06 15.83
CA ILE A 65 -26.63 11.42 16.66
C ILE A 65 -26.72 9.93 16.38
N LYS A 66 -26.82 9.56 15.12
CA LYS A 66 -27.02 8.16 14.69
C LYS A 66 -26.27 7.86 13.42
N PHE A 67 -25.92 6.60 13.25
CA PHE A 67 -25.21 6.12 12.07
C PHE A 67 -25.71 4.73 11.68
N ARG A 68 -25.53 4.35 10.42
CA ARG A 68 -25.68 2.96 9.96
C ARG A 68 -24.47 2.56 9.13
N ILE A 69 -24.16 1.27 9.14
CA ILE A 69 -23.10 0.71 8.33
C ILE A 69 -23.66 0.43 6.94
N VAL A 70 -23.06 1.04 5.93
CA VAL A 70 -23.42 0.85 4.51
C VAL A 70 -22.38 0.03 3.74
N GLY A 71 -21.22 -0.19 4.34
CA GLY A 71 -20.17 -1.01 3.76
C GLY A 71 -19.03 -1.22 4.74
N THR A 72 -18.15 -2.17 4.43
CA THR A 72 -16.83 -2.24 5.05
C THR A 72 -15.89 -1.38 4.24
N LYS A 73 -15.17 -0.46 4.91
CA LYS A 73 -13.98 0.09 4.27
C LYS A 73 -13.07 -1.09 3.98
N ALA A 74 -12.43 -1.08 2.81
CA ALA A 74 -11.27 -1.94 2.62
C ALA A 74 -10.37 -1.71 3.83
N MET A 75 -10.29 -2.73 4.69
CA MET A 75 -9.51 -2.64 5.93
C MET A 75 -8.16 -2.08 5.49
N LEU A 76 -7.64 -1.06 6.18
CA LEU A 76 -6.21 -0.79 6.09
C LEU A 76 -5.57 -2.07 6.60
N LEU A 77 -5.35 -3.03 5.70
CA LEU A 77 -4.69 -4.28 5.99
C LEU A 77 -3.46 -3.86 6.74
N SER A 78 -3.29 -4.40 7.95
CA SER A 78 -2.08 -4.13 8.69
C SER A 78 -0.93 -4.46 7.75
N ARG A 79 -0.08 -3.47 7.49
CA ARG A 79 1.11 -3.58 6.64
C ARG A 79 2.33 -3.54 7.56
N PRO A 80 2.47 -4.51 8.48
CA PRO A 80 3.52 -4.44 9.47
C PRO A 80 4.85 -4.58 8.75
N ILE A 81 5.87 -3.92 9.27
CA ILE A 81 7.26 -4.09 8.82
C ILE A 81 8.05 -4.45 10.07
N SER A 82 8.81 -5.54 10.01
CA SER A 82 9.60 -6.01 11.14
C SER A 82 10.58 -4.93 11.60
N LYS A 83 10.83 -4.87 12.91
CA LYS A 83 11.76 -3.88 13.49
C LYS A 83 13.16 -4.01 12.89
N LYS A 84 13.66 -5.25 12.72
CA LYS A 84 14.95 -5.54 12.10
C LYS A 84 15.10 -4.89 10.72
N ILE A 85 14.07 -5.00 9.88
CA ILE A 85 14.08 -4.40 8.54
C ILE A 85 14.04 -2.88 8.63
N LYS A 86 13.18 -2.33 9.50
CA LYS A 86 13.14 -0.88 9.74
C LYS A 86 14.51 -0.33 10.13
N ASP A 87 15.18 -0.99 11.07
CA ASP A 87 16.50 -0.60 11.55
C ASP A 87 17.59 -0.71 10.47
N SER A 88 17.49 -1.70 9.57
CA SER A 88 18.44 -1.87 8.46
C SER A 88 18.27 -0.85 7.32
N ILE A 89 17.09 -0.26 7.16
CA ILE A 89 16.75 0.62 6.03
C ILE A 89 16.72 2.10 6.43
N LYS A 90 16.38 2.44 7.68
CA LYS A 90 16.18 3.83 8.14
C LYS A 90 17.37 4.78 7.89
N ASN A 91 18.59 4.25 7.79
CA ASN A 91 19.81 5.03 7.56
C ASN A 91 20.25 5.05 6.08
N LYS A 92 19.53 4.37 5.19
CA LYS A 92 19.80 4.35 3.75
C LYS A 92 19.30 5.65 3.10
N ARG A 93 19.88 6.01 1.97
CA ARG A 93 19.39 7.11 1.14
C ARG A 93 18.08 6.71 0.46
N CYS A 94 17.18 7.66 0.25
CA CYS A 94 15.99 7.47 -0.56
C CYS A 94 16.38 7.05 -1.98
N VAL A 95 15.83 5.95 -2.49
CA VAL A 95 16.16 5.45 -3.85
C VAL A 95 15.63 6.36 -4.95
N LEU A 96 14.64 7.20 -4.66
CA LEU A 96 14.11 8.18 -5.61
C LEU A 96 14.91 9.48 -5.61
N THR A 97 15.16 10.07 -4.44
CA THR A 97 15.70 11.44 -4.29
C THR A 97 17.18 11.49 -3.89
N GLY A 98 17.79 10.40 -3.44
CA GLY A 98 19.17 10.35 -2.95
C GLY A 98 19.41 11.01 -1.57
N THR A 99 18.40 11.64 -0.98
CA THR A 99 18.49 12.33 0.32
C THR A 99 18.36 11.36 1.50
N ARG A 100 18.77 11.78 2.70
CA ARG A 100 18.67 11.01 3.96
C ARG A 100 17.63 11.53 4.95
N SER A 101 16.96 12.64 4.63
CA SER A 101 15.97 13.27 5.50
C SER A 101 14.64 12.52 5.47
N SER A 102 14.07 12.24 6.64
CA SER A 102 12.71 11.70 6.78
C SER A 102 12.48 10.40 5.97
N ILE A 103 13.41 9.46 6.12
CA ILE A 103 13.33 8.14 5.48
C ILE A 103 12.24 7.30 6.14
N GLU A 104 11.32 6.84 5.31
CA GLU A 104 10.31 5.84 5.60
C GLU A 104 10.70 4.53 4.90
N VAL A 105 10.39 3.42 5.56
CA VAL A 105 10.56 2.08 4.97
C VAL A 105 9.24 1.71 4.33
N ASP A 106 9.24 1.55 3.00
CA ASP A 106 8.03 1.26 2.25
C ASP A 106 8.11 -0.10 1.55
N HIS A 107 6.95 -0.71 1.32
CA HIS A 107 6.84 -2.00 0.63
C HIS A 107 7.05 -1.82 -0.87
N LYS A 108 7.86 -2.67 -1.49
CA LYS A 108 7.99 -2.72 -2.94
C LYS A 108 6.66 -3.08 -3.62
N ASN A 109 5.99 -4.12 -3.13
CA ASN A 109 4.65 -4.48 -3.56
C ASN A 109 3.60 -3.45 -3.06
N GLY A 110 3.21 -2.53 -3.95
CA GLY A 110 2.24 -1.47 -3.63
C GLY A 110 0.78 -1.91 -3.55
N ARG A 111 0.45 -3.13 -4.01
CA ARG A 111 -0.91 -3.71 -3.91
C ARG A 111 -1.15 -4.51 -2.64
N TYR A 112 -0.08 -4.85 -1.91
CA TYR A 112 -0.14 -5.63 -0.68
C TYR A 112 -0.84 -6.98 -0.87
N ASN A 113 -0.69 -7.59 -2.06
CA ASN A 113 -1.29 -8.88 -2.40
C ASN A 113 -0.32 -10.07 -2.21
N ASP A 114 0.91 -9.82 -1.74
CA ASP A 114 1.82 -10.86 -1.25
C ASP A 114 1.65 -11.05 0.26
N LYS A 115 0.99 -12.15 0.66
CA LYS A 115 0.76 -12.52 2.06
C LYS A 115 2.07 -12.76 2.83
N ARG A 116 3.13 -13.21 2.16
CA ARG A 116 4.45 -13.44 2.76
C ARG A 116 5.07 -12.12 3.22
N VAL A 117 4.96 -11.06 2.41
CA VAL A 117 5.50 -9.75 2.80
C VAL A 117 4.69 -9.13 3.94
N LEU A 118 3.39 -9.42 4.05
CA LEU A 118 2.58 -8.90 5.15
C LEU A 118 2.80 -9.63 6.49
N ASN A 119 3.56 -10.72 6.50
CA ASN A 119 3.90 -11.46 7.71
C ASN A 119 5.35 -11.15 8.13
N THR A 120 5.51 -10.47 9.26
CA THR A 120 6.83 -10.06 9.80
C THR A 120 7.84 -11.20 10.00
N LYS A 121 7.39 -12.46 10.08
CA LYS A 121 8.26 -13.64 10.22
C LYS A 121 8.88 -14.09 8.89
N THR A 122 8.25 -13.76 7.76
CA THR A 122 8.63 -14.22 6.42
C THR A 122 9.16 -13.09 5.52
N GLN A 123 9.26 -11.89 6.08
CA GLN A 123 9.80 -10.70 5.42
C GLN A 123 11.31 -10.82 5.22
N THR A 124 11.78 -10.32 4.08
CA THR A 124 13.18 -10.13 3.75
C THR A 124 13.47 -8.65 3.53
N ILE A 125 14.73 -8.23 3.62
CA ILE A 125 15.10 -6.83 3.35
C ILE A 125 14.74 -6.40 1.92
N ASN A 126 14.75 -7.34 0.97
CA ASN A 126 14.48 -7.09 -0.44
C ASN A 126 13.01 -6.79 -0.73
N ASP A 127 12.10 -7.04 0.21
CA ASP A 127 10.68 -6.70 0.06
C ASP A 127 10.40 -5.20 0.23
N PHE A 128 11.40 -4.43 0.67
CA PHE A 128 11.26 -3.06 1.11
C PHE A 128 12.28 -2.13 0.44
N GLN A 129 11.95 -0.85 0.40
CA GLN A 129 12.82 0.20 -0.14
C GLN A 129 12.78 1.45 0.75
N PRO A 130 13.91 2.19 0.86
CA PRO A 130 13.95 3.48 1.56
C PRO A 130 13.38 4.58 0.67
N LEU A 131 12.34 5.26 1.14
CA LEU A 131 11.76 6.43 0.47
C LEU A 131 11.68 7.60 1.45
N THR A 132 11.85 8.83 0.98
CA THR A 132 11.40 9.98 1.79
C THR A 132 9.88 9.96 1.91
N LYS A 133 9.33 10.64 2.92
CA LYS A 133 7.87 10.84 3.03
C LYS A 133 7.23 11.37 1.74
N VAL A 134 7.90 12.30 1.05
CA VAL A 134 7.43 12.86 -0.23
C VAL A 134 7.43 11.77 -1.31
N ALA A 135 8.52 11.03 -1.48
CA ALA A 135 8.61 9.95 -2.45
C ALA A 135 7.60 8.82 -2.18
N ASN A 136 7.36 8.49 -0.90
CA ASN A 136 6.36 7.52 -0.50
C ASN A 136 4.93 7.98 -0.86
N ASN A 137 4.62 9.26 -0.67
CA ASN A 137 3.32 9.82 -1.06
C ASN A 137 3.10 9.76 -2.58
N ILE A 138 4.12 10.12 -3.36
CA ILE A 138 4.09 10.02 -4.84
C ILE A 138 3.82 8.56 -5.25
N LYS A 139 4.60 7.61 -4.73
CA LYS A 139 4.39 6.18 -4.98
C LYS A 139 2.96 5.75 -4.64
N ARG A 140 2.44 6.17 -3.49
CA ARG A 140 1.07 5.83 -3.04
C ARG A 140 0.02 6.33 -4.01
N GLU A 141 0.17 7.54 -4.53
CA GLU A 141 -0.75 8.12 -5.51
C GLU A 141 -0.79 7.28 -6.79
N HIS A 142 0.38 6.95 -7.35
CA HIS A 142 0.45 6.09 -8.54
C HIS A 142 -0.06 4.68 -8.28
N CYS A 143 0.21 4.09 -7.10
CA CYS A 143 -0.34 2.78 -6.74
C CYS A 143 -1.87 2.81 -6.61
N ARG A 144 -2.48 3.90 -6.11
CA ARG A 144 -3.95 4.04 -6.08
C ARG A 144 -4.53 4.08 -7.49
N LYS A 145 -3.94 4.87 -8.39
CA LYS A 145 -4.32 4.91 -9.81
C LYS A 145 -4.17 3.54 -10.47
N CYS A 146 -3.10 2.82 -10.15
CA CYS A 146 -2.90 1.45 -10.63
C CYS A 146 -4.01 0.51 -10.16
N VAL A 147 -4.40 0.57 -8.89
CA VAL A 147 -5.49 -0.26 -8.35
C VAL A 147 -6.82 0.05 -9.04
N SER A 148 -7.14 1.33 -9.29
CA SER A 148 -8.41 1.70 -9.92
C SER A 148 -8.48 1.43 -11.42
N THR A 149 -7.34 1.51 -12.13
CA THR A 149 -7.28 1.37 -13.60
C THR A 149 -6.75 0.02 -14.08
N ASN A 150 -6.19 -0.77 -13.16
CA ASN A 150 -5.39 -1.96 -13.44
C ASN A 150 -4.14 -1.75 -14.31
N LYS A 151 -3.71 -0.49 -14.51
CA LYS A 151 -2.53 -0.11 -15.30
C LYS A 151 -1.36 0.25 -14.38
N LYS A 152 -0.17 -0.33 -14.59
CA LYS A 152 1.07 0.05 -13.88
C LYS A 152 1.42 1.51 -14.20
N PHE A 153 2.29 2.11 -13.40
CA PHE A 153 2.80 3.45 -13.67
C PHE A 153 3.62 3.45 -14.98
N ASP A 154 3.41 4.47 -15.81
CA ASP A 154 4.13 4.65 -17.07
C ASP A 154 5.40 5.48 -16.82
N ALA A 155 6.56 4.84 -16.77
CA ALA A 155 7.83 5.52 -16.51
C ALA A 155 8.22 6.54 -17.59
N LYS A 156 7.58 6.51 -18.78
CA LYS A 156 7.75 7.58 -19.79
C LYS A 156 7.32 8.95 -19.25
N GLU A 157 6.38 8.99 -18.29
CA GLU A 157 5.99 10.22 -17.57
C GLU A 157 7.17 10.86 -16.80
N LEU A 158 8.22 10.09 -16.48
CA LEU A 158 9.46 10.56 -15.84
C LEU A 158 10.62 10.74 -16.81
N GLY A 159 10.40 10.58 -18.12
CA GLY A 159 11.42 10.71 -19.16
C GLY A 159 12.19 9.45 -19.51
N TYR A 160 11.77 8.26 -19.04
CA TYR A 160 12.34 6.99 -19.51
C TYR A 160 11.87 6.66 -20.92
N LEU A 161 12.67 5.89 -21.67
CA LEU A 161 12.30 5.47 -23.03
C LEU A 161 11.29 4.31 -23.07
N VAL A 162 11.04 3.64 -21.94
CA VAL A 162 10.07 2.53 -21.80
C VAL A 162 9.17 2.78 -20.59
N SER A 163 7.94 2.26 -20.65
CA SER A 163 6.95 2.44 -19.57
C SER A 163 7.24 1.54 -18.37
N THR A 164 7.70 0.32 -18.62
CA THR A 164 8.03 -0.72 -17.63
C THR A 164 9.20 -1.53 -18.15
N LEU A 165 10.01 -2.16 -17.29
CA LEU A 165 11.15 -2.96 -17.76
C LEU A 165 10.73 -4.16 -18.60
N ASP A 166 9.63 -4.81 -18.24
CA ASP A 166 9.13 -6.03 -18.87
C ASP A 166 8.12 -5.79 -20.00
N GLY A 167 7.89 -4.52 -20.38
CA GLY A 167 6.87 -4.11 -21.35
C GLY A 167 5.42 -4.34 -20.92
N ASN A 168 5.16 -4.91 -19.74
CA ASN A 168 3.82 -5.24 -19.29
C ASN A 168 3.21 -4.11 -18.48
N LEU A 169 2.38 -3.29 -19.13
CA LEU A 169 1.72 -2.16 -18.47
C LEU A 169 0.45 -2.57 -17.69
N VAL A 170 -0.02 -3.81 -17.82
CA VAL A 170 -1.21 -4.30 -17.13
C VAL A 170 -0.81 -5.09 -15.88
N HIS A 171 -1.44 -4.77 -14.75
CA HIS A 171 -1.20 -5.50 -13.51
C HIS A 171 -2.00 -6.82 -13.48
N ASN A 172 -1.32 -7.94 -13.26
CA ASN A 172 -1.93 -9.30 -13.33
C ASN A 172 -2.61 -9.77 -12.02
N ASN A 173 -2.67 -8.90 -11.01
CA ASN A 173 -3.24 -9.16 -9.67
C ASN A 173 -2.57 -10.27 -8.84
N LYS A 174 -1.45 -10.84 -9.32
CA LYS A 174 -0.62 -11.79 -8.58
C LYS A 174 0.39 -11.06 -7.69
N SER A 175 1.03 -11.79 -6.76
CA SER A 175 2.04 -11.25 -5.83
C SER A 175 3.22 -10.58 -6.55
N ASN A 176 3.56 -11.06 -7.74
CA ASN A 176 4.60 -10.51 -8.61
C ASN A 176 4.09 -9.43 -9.58
N GLY A 177 2.81 -9.06 -9.53
CA GLY A 177 2.19 -8.18 -10.52
C GLY A 177 2.75 -6.75 -10.56
N CYS A 178 3.51 -6.34 -9.54
CA CYS A 178 4.20 -5.06 -9.52
C CYS A 178 5.59 -5.11 -10.18
N GLU A 179 6.19 -6.28 -10.41
CA GLU A 179 7.52 -6.42 -11.01
C GLU A 179 7.60 -5.69 -12.37
N GLY A 180 8.77 -5.12 -12.66
CA GLY A 180 9.00 -4.27 -13.84
C GLY A 180 8.43 -2.85 -13.76
N CYS A 181 7.58 -2.52 -12.78
CA CYS A 181 7.12 -1.15 -12.53
C CYS A 181 8.22 -0.31 -11.88
N PHE A 182 8.37 0.96 -12.31
CA PHE A 182 9.33 1.91 -11.71
C PHE A 182 9.22 2.00 -10.18
N PHE A 183 7.99 2.12 -9.66
CA PHE A 183 7.77 2.26 -8.22
C PHE A 183 7.81 0.94 -7.44
N TYR A 184 7.89 -0.22 -8.10
CA TYR A 184 8.07 -1.50 -7.41
C TYR A 184 9.44 -1.56 -6.76
N ASP A 185 10.49 -1.32 -7.54
CA ASP A 185 11.86 -1.23 -7.06
C ASP A 185 12.60 -0.15 -7.82
N VAL A 186 12.63 1.07 -7.28
CA VAL A 186 13.21 2.23 -7.99
C VAL A 186 14.71 2.05 -8.22
N ALA A 187 15.42 1.37 -7.31
CA ALA A 187 16.85 1.15 -7.46
C ALA A 187 17.13 0.13 -8.56
N ALA A 188 16.50 -1.04 -8.48
CA ALA A 188 16.67 -2.09 -9.50
C ALA A 188 16.21 -1.60 -10.88
N PHE A 189 15.09 -0.86 -10.95
CA PHE A 189 14.61 -0.30 -12.21
C PHE A 189 15.66 0.58 -12.89
N LYS A 190 16.26 1.52 -12.13
CA LYS A 190 17.29 2.42 -12.65
C LYS A 190 18.53 1.65 -13.10
N GLU A 191 18.99 0.69 -12.30
CA GLU A 191 20.18 -0.11 -12.57
C GLU A 191 20.00 -0.99 -13.82
N GLU A 192 18.92 -1.75 -13.89
CA GLU A 192 18.63 -2.65 -15.01
C GLU A 192 18.34 -1.87 -16.29
N TYR A 193 17.58 -0.77 -16.21
CA TYR A 193 17.35 0.13 -17.34
C TYR A 193 18.68 0.66 -17.90
N ASN A 194 19.54 1.21 -17.04
CA ASN A 194 20.82 1.77 -17.46
C ASN A 194 21.75 0.69 -18.02
N THR A 195 21.77 -0.50 -17.42
CA THR A 195 22.56 -1.63 -17.91
C THR A 195 22.14 -2.00 -19.33
N VAL A 196 20.83 -2.13 -19.59
CA VAL A 196 20.32 -2.46 -20.92
C VAL A 196 20.64 -1.35 -21.92
N ILE A 197 20.41 -0.08 -21.56
CA ILE A 197 20.67 1.07 -22.43
C ILE A 197 22.15 1.15 -22.81
N THR A 198 23.04 1.16 -21.83
CA THR A 198 24.47 1.38 -22.04
C THR A 198 25.19 0.21 -22.71
N THR A 199 24.67 -1.02 -22.57
CA THR A 199 25.32 -2.21 -23.13
C THR A 199 24.89 -2.50 -24.57
N ASN A 200 23.65 -2.13 -24.96
CA ASN A 200 23.04 -2.62 -26.20
C ASN A 200 22.67 -1.53 -27.20
N PHE A 201 22.71 -0.25 -26.81
CA PHE A 201 22.27 0.84 -27.66
C PHE A 201 23.33 1.94 -27.74
N GLY A 202 23.40 2.60 -28.90
CA GLY A 202 24.38 3.63 -29.21
C GLY A 202 24.15 4.22 -30.59
N MET A 203 25.14 4.94 -31.14
CA MET A 203 25.02 5.54 -32.47
C MET A 203 24.77 4.50 -33.57
N ASP A 204 25.49 3.38 -33.51
CA ASP A 204 25.39 2.30 -34.52
C ASP A 204 24.23 1.33 -34.28
N HIS A 205 23.64 1.38 -33.09
CA HIS A 205 22.53 0.51 -32.67
C HIS A 205 21.44 1.38 -32.03
N PRO A 206 20.59 2.02 -32.85
CA PRO A 206 19.59 2.95 -32.36
C PRO A 206 18.59 2.25 -31.44
N PHE A 207 18.10 2.99 -30.45
CA PHE A 207 17.11 2.48 -29.52
C PHE A 207 15.83 2.06 -30.22
N THR A 208 15.35 0.86 -29.88
CA THR A 208 13.97 0.45 -30.14
C THR A 208 13.38 -0.17 -28.88
N GLU A 209 12.08 0.09 -28.63
CA GLU A 209 11.39 -0.41 -27.44
C GLU A 209 11.33 -1.95 -27.42
N ASN A 210 11.08 -2.59 -28.58
CA ASN A 210 11.13 -4.05 -28.69
C ASN A 210 12.53 -4.61 -28.43
N GLY A 211 13.58 -3.97 -28.96
CA GLY A 211 14.96 -4.36 -28.69
C GLY A 211 15.27 -4.29 -27.20
N PHE A 212 14.83 -3.22 -26.52
CA PHE A 212 15.04 -3.07 -25.08
C PHE A 212 14.44 -4.25 -24.32
N TYR A 213 13.21 -4.64 -24.63
CA TYR A 213 12.52 -5.75 -23.94
C TYR A 213 13.21 -7.10 -24.16
N GLU A 214 13.74 -7.36 -25.37
CA GLU A 214 14.50 -8.58 -25.63
C GLU A 214 15.82 -8.62 -24.83
N HIS A 215 16.57 -7.51 -24.80
CA HIS A 215 17.80 -7.43 -24.02
C HIS A 215 17.54 -7.51 -22.51
N TYR A 216 16.48 -6.87 -22.01
CA TYR A 216 16.07 -6.97 -20.62
C TYR A 216 15.70 -8.41 -20.23
N LYS A 217 14.94 -9.11 -21.08
CA LYS A 217 14.58 -10.52 -20.85
C LYS A 217 15.82 -11.41 -20.73
N ASN A 218 16.86 -11.15 -21.53
CA ASN A 218 18.14 -11.86 -21.45
C ASN A 218 18.94 -11.50 -20.20
N LEU A 219 18.89 -10.25 -19.73
CA LEU A 219 19.49 -9.84 -18.46
C LEU A 219 18.78 -10.53 -17.27
N SER A 220 17.45 -10.47 -17.22
CA SER A 220 16.63 -11.06 -16.15
C SER A 220 16.84 -12.58 -16.01
N LYS A 221 16.94 -13.30 -17.13
CA LYS A 221 17.26 -14.74 -17.13
C LYS A 221 18.64 -15.03 -16.50
N ARG A 222 19.66 -14.24 -16.86
CA ARG A 222 21.02 -14.39 -16.31
C ARG A 222 21.05 -14.14 -14.80
N ASN A 223 20.37 -13.09 -14.34
CA ASN A 223 20.27 -12.77 -12.92
C ASN A 223 19.56 -13.89 -12.14
N SER A 224 18.51 -14.48 -12.72
CA SER A 224 17.76 -15.58 -12.10
C SER A 224 18.55 -16.90 -12.03
N SER A 225 19.51 -17.12 -12.93
CA SER A 225 20.39 -18.30 -12.90
C SER A 225 21.58 -18.19 -11.95
N ALA A 226 21.87 -16.98 -11.44
CA ALA A 226 23.01 -16.69 -10.58
C ALA A 226 22.65 -16.63 -9.08
N SER A 227 21.36 -16.77 -8.74
CA SER A 227 20.77 -16.62 -7.41
C SER A 227 20.15 -17.91 -6.91
#